data_AF-A0A0S9SGH5-F1
#
_entry.id   AF-A0A0S9SGH5-F1
#
_cell.length_a   1.000
_cell.length_b   1.000
_cell.length_c   1.000
_cell.angle_alpha   90.00
_cell.angle_beta   90.00
_cell.angle_gamma   90.00
#
_symmetry.space_group_name_H-M   'P 1'
#
loop_
_entity.id
_entity.type
_entity.pdbx_description
1 polymer ?
#
loop_
_entity_poly.entity_id
_entity_poly.type
_entity_poly.pdbx_seq_one_letter_code
_entity_poly.pdbx_strand_id
1 'polypeptide(L)'
;MSVTLQRCRRVWGRTEHRDALPSVRVVTDAVYQPVTTDGRWGLLDAAGNTIEASGEPVVSEVTDCAEDRPTLYVGPLITHYGHFLFGTFARLWPLLTWDGPKPRLLCHPLGPPEIRRETWAALPFLIEILSRFDMTLDDLATFERPTRIPRLMVPGPSLREQDFVHDVHGTLARFVGQPFWDPALVDTESRPVYLSKTRLGTGISRLRNEQVLCEALERGGVDIVYPESLRLSQLVRLLSERRMVLGTAGSAFHAAVFAAPGRRILGLNWAAHINANFLLLDALNGTQARYYSAIGAETGEEAGFHFDWSLPDPTAVAVEMLARARAFDTLDTRDAEEDAVRRHAGRVSPLQRVGRWLRRQI
;
A
#
# COMPACT_ATOMS: atom_id res chain seq x y z
N MET A 1 -17.75 -11.10 27.19
CA MET A 1 -17.03 -9.83 26.98
C MET A 1 -17.86 -8.96 26.06
N SER A 2 -17.95 -7.65 26.33
CA SER A 2 -18.56 -6.70 25.37
C SER A 2 -17.70 -6.67 24.11
N VAL A 3 -18.32 -6.72 22.92
CA VAL A 3 -17.59 -6.72 21.65
C VAL A 3 -17.06 -5.31 21.38
N THR A 4 -15.74 -5.17 21.30
CA THR A 4 -15.04 -3.89 21.04
C THR A 4 -14.69 -3.69 19.57
N LEU A 5 -14.54 -4.79 18.80
CA LEU A 5 -14.19 -4.72 17.39
C LEU A 5 -15.39 -5.01 16.48
N GLN A 6 -15.48 -4.24 15.40
CA GLN A 6 -16.45 -4.44 14.33
C GLN A 6 -15.74 -4.71 13.01
N ARG A 7 -16.21 -5.72 12.28
CA ARG A 7 -15.69 -6.07 10.97
C ARG A 7 -15.86 -4.93 9.97
N CYS A 8 -14.79 -4.53 9.29
CA CYS A 8 -14.88 -3.59 8.17
C CYS A 8 -15.52 -4.30 6.97
N ARG A 9 -16.78 -3.97 6.66
CA ARG A 9 -17.53 -4.54 5.53
C ARG A 9 -17.70 -3.56 4.36
N ARG A 10 -17.54 -2.26 4.62
CA ARG A 10 -17.64 -1.21 3.60
C ARG A 10 -16.28 -0.97 2.99
N VAL A 11 -16.23 -0.77 1.67
CA VAL A 11 -15.01 -0.48 0.93
C VAL A 11 -15.05 0.95 0.43
N TRP A 12 -13.94 1.66 0.58
CA TRP A 12 -13.70 2.95 -0.05
C TRP A 12 -12.85 2.75 -1.30
N GLY A 13 -13.42 3.04 -2.46
CA GLY A 13 -12.83 2.76 -3.77
C GLY A 13 -13.45 1.55 -4.46
N ARG A 14 -12.87 1.14 -5.59
CA ARG A 14 -13.22 -0.06 -6.35
C ARG A 14 -12.10 -1.10 -6.22
N THR A 15 -12.47 -2.37 -6.38
CA THR A 15 -11.57 -3.52 -6.26
C THR A 15 -11.60 -4.37 -7.53
N GLU A 16 -11.51 -3.74 -8.70
CA GLU A 16 -11.62 -4.43 -9.98
C GLU A 16 -10.37 -5.27 -10.25
N HIS A 17 -10.57 -6.52 -10.68
CA HIS A 17 -9.49 -7.44 -11.02
C HIS A 17 -9.47 -7.68 -12.53
N ARG A 18 -8.28 -7.64 -13.13
CA ARG A 18 -8.07 -7.76 -14.57
C ARG A 18 -7.02 -8.83 -14.89
N ASP A 19 -7.39 -9.76 -15.74
CA ASP A 19 -6.52 -10.82 -16.26
C ASP A 19 -5.64 -10.33 -17.43
N ALA A 20 -6.18 -9.44 -18.27
CA ALA A 20 -5.47 -8.87 -19.40
C ALA A 20 -4.22 -8.07 -18.96
N LEU A 21 -3.18 -8.04 -19.80
CA LEU A 21 -2.02 -7.16 -19.58
C LEU A 21 -2.43 -5.68 -19.69
N PRO A 22 -1.80 -4.78 -18.91
CA PRO A 22 -1.93 -3.34 -19.12
C PRO A 22 -1.48 -2.95 -20.54
N SER A 23 -2.04 -1.86 -21.07
CA SER A 23 -1.64 -1.31 -22.37
C SER A 23 -0.16 -0.90 -22.38
N VAL A 24 0.51 -1.02 -23.53
CA VAL A 24 1.85 -0.46 -23.75
C VAL A 24 1.82 0.45 -24.97
N ARG A 25 2.27 1.68 -24.81
CA ARG A 25 2.45 2.63 -25.92
C ARG A 25 3.95 2.79 -26.19
N VAL A 26 4.35 2.71 -27.45
CA VAL A 26 5.68 3.14 -27.89
C VAL A 26 5.54 4.52 -28.52
N VAL A 27 6.32 5.47 -28.04
CA VAL A 27 6.30 6.87 -28.51
C VAL A 27 7.67 7.21 -29.07
N THR A 28 7.69 7.66 -30.30
CA THR A 28 8.88 8.19 -30.97
C THR A 28 8.98 9.69 -30.69
N ASP A 29 10.20 10.18 -30.44
CA ASP A 29 10.48 11.59 -30.17
C ASP A 29 9.61 12.19 -29.05
N ALA A 30 9.43 11.44 -27.95
CA ALA A 30 8.73 11.94 -26.77
C ALA A 30 9.50 13.11 -26.14
N VAL A 31 8.79 14.06 -25.56
CA VAL A 31 9.40 15.19 -24.85
C VAL A 31 9.24 15.02 -23.35
N TYR A 32 10.37 14.89 -22.66
CA TYR A 32 10.43 14.93 -21.20
C TYR A 32 10.55 16.38 -20.75
N GLN A 33 9.54 16.88 -20.04
CA GLN A 33 9.58 18.16 -19.36
C GLN A 33 9.95 17.92 -17.88
N PRO A 34 11.06 18.50 -17.39
CA PRO A 34 11.50 18.32 -16.00
C PRO A 34 10.52 18.94 -15.00
N VAL A 35 10.65 18.52 -13.74
CA VAL A 35 9.86 19.08 -12.64
C VAL A 35 10.25 20.53 -12.40
N THR A 36 9.27 21.42 -12.45
CA THR A 36 9.41 22.85 -12.15
C THR A 36 9.31 23.11 -10.65
N THR A 37 9.68 24.32 -10.22
CA THR A 37 9.67 24.72 -8.79
C THR A 37 8.29 24.66 -8.14
N ASP A 38 7.21 24.76 -8.92
CA ASP A 38 5.83 24.61 -8.48
C ASP A 38 5.31 23.16 -8.59
N GLY A 39 6.18 22.19 -8.85
CA GLY A 39 5.86 20.76 -8.87
C GLY A 39 5.17 20.28 -10.15
N ARG A 40 5.05 21.12 -11.17
CA ARG A 40 4.54 20.70 -12.48
C ARG A 40 5.59 19.94 -13.26
N TRP A 41 5.15 18.99 -14.06
CA TRP A 41 6.02 18.25 -14.99
C TRP A 41 5.19 17.63 -16.10
N GLY A 42 5.85 17.20 -17.17
CA GLY A 42 5.19 16.63 -18.32
C GLY A 42 6.00 15.55 -19.01
N LEU A 43 5.28 14.61 -19.58
CA LEU A 43 5.73 13.71 -20.61
C LEU A 43 4.78 13.89 -21.80
N LEU A 44 5.30 14.34 -22.93
CA LEU A 44 4.53 14.70 -24.12
C LEU A 44 4.96 13.84 -25.31
N ASP A 45 4.08 13.68 -26.30
CA ASP A 45 4.49 13.15 -27.60
C ASP A 45 5.08 14.24 -28.50
N ALA A 46 5.58 13.86 -29.69
CA ALA A 46 6.21 14.77 -30.64
C ALA A 46 5.30 15.90 -31.13
N ALA A 47 3.97 15.73 -31.04
CA ALA A 47 2.99 16.75 -31.38
C ALA A 47 2.63 17.66 -30.20
N GLY A 48 3.23 17.44 -29.03
CA GLY A 48 2.98 18.20 -27.81
C GLY A 48 1.76 17.72 -27.01
N ASN A 49 1.13 16.60 -27.38
CA ASN A 49 0.01 16.08 -26.59
C ASN A 49 0.52 15.43 -25.32
N THR A 50 -0.19 15.63 -24.22
CA THR A 50 0.17 15.03 -22.92
C THR A 50 -0.01 13.53 -22.92
N ILE A 51 1.05 12.82 -22.53
CA ILE A 51 1.05 11.38 -22.23
C ILE A 51 0.80 11.19 -20.72
N GLU A 52 1.61 11.84 -19.88
CA GLU A 52 1.46 11.86 -18.42
C GLU A 52 1.97 13.21 -17.88
N ALA A 53 1.36 13.77 -16.85
CA ALA A 53 1.76 15.07 -16.29
C ALA A 53 1.29 15.24 -14.84
N SER A 54 1.91 16.18 -14.14
CA SER A 54 1.38 16.79 -12.91
C SER A 54 1.05 18.25 -13.20
N GLY A 55 -0.24 18.60 -13.11
CA GLY A 55 -0.75 19.90 -13.56
C GLY A 55 -0.68 20.07 -15.08
N GLU A 56 -0.90 21.30 -15.56
CA GLU A 56 -0.69 21.64 -16.97
C GLU A 56 0.81 21.78 -17.25
N PRO A 57 1.40 20.90 -18.10
CA PRO A 57 2.83 20.91 -18.34
C PRO A 57 3.25 22.18 -19.07
N VAL A 58 4.33 22.81 -18.61
CA VAL A 58 4.91 23.97 -19.28
C VAL A 58 5.68 23.48 -20.50
N VAL A 59 5.12 23.64 -21.69
CA VAL A 59 5.81 23.29 -22.94
C VAL A 59 6.95 24.27 -23.16
N SER A 60 8.17 23.82 -22.93
CA SER A 60 9.39 24.60 -23.19
C SER A 60 10.08 24.10 -24.46
N GLU A 61 10.94 24.93 -25.04
CA GLU A 61 11.77 24.51 -26.17
C GLU A 61 12.64 23.31 -25.79
N VAL A 62 12.65 22.29 -26.64
CA VAL A 62 13.48 21.10 -26.47
C VAL A 62 14.94 21.50 -26.69
N THR A 63 15.76 21.33 -25.66
CA THR A 63 17.16 21.80 -25.67
C THR A 63 18.17 20.67 -25.66
N ASP A 64 17.71 19.42 -25.47
CA ASP A 64 18.58 18.26 -25.34
C ASP A 64 17.98 17.00 -25.98
N CYS A 65 18.81 15.99 -26.22
CA CYS A 65 18.41 14.69 -26.75
C CYS A 65 19.04 13.58 -25.92
N ALA A 66 18.21 12.68 -25.39
CA ALA A 66 18.68 11.50 -24.69
C ALA A 66 19.43 10.55 -25.64
N GLU A 67 20.27 9.69 -25.05
CA GLU A 67 20.93 8.61 -25.77
C GLU A 67 19.90 7.71 -26.49
N ASP A 68 20.25 7.26 -27.69
CA ASP A 68 19.43 6.31 -28.45
C ASP A 68 19.55 4.90 -27.85
N ARG A 69 18.87 4.71 -26.73
CA ARG A 69 18.81 3.46 -25.97
C ARG A 69 17.36 3.16 -25.60
N PRO A 70 16.99 1.87 -25.44
CA PRO A 70 15.67 1.53 -24.97
C PRO A 70 15.38 2.24 -23.65
N THR A 71 14.22 2.90 -23.57
CA THR A 71 13.83 3.67 -22.40
C THR A 71 12.41 3.26 -21.99
N LEU A 72 12.22 2.95 -20.71
CA LEU A 72 10.95 2.59 -20.10
C LEU A 72 10.51 3.70 -19.15
N TYR A 73 9.32 4.27 -19.36
CA TYR A 73 8.75 5.23 -18.44
C TYR A 73 8.16 4.53 -17.21
N VAL A 74 8.59 4.93 -16.03
CA VAL A 74 8.16 4.35 -14.75
C VAL A 74 7.40 5.35 -13.87
N GLY A 75 6.89 6.44 -14.44
CA GLY A 75 6.06 7.40 -13.72
C GLY A 75 6.83 8.32 -12.75
N PRO A 76 6.13 9.05 -11.88
CA PRO A 76 6.76 9.79 -10.80
C PRO A 76 7.37 8.83 -9.78
N LEU A 77 8.64 9.03 -9.43
CA LEU A 77 9.33 8.27 -8.39
C LEU A 77 9.05 8.90 -7.02
N ILE A 78 8.01 8.39 -6.37
CA ILE A 78 7.59 8.80 -5.03
C ILE A 78 8.40 8.02 -4.00
N THR A 79 9.01 8.72 -3.04
CA THR A 79 9.93 8.12 -2.05
C THR A 79 9.24 7.42 -0.89
N HIS A 80 7.94 7.68 -0.66
CA HIS A 80 7.14 6.96 0.31
C HIS A 80 6.78 5.55 -0.21
N TYR A 81 7.18 4.51 0.53
CA TYR A 81 7.01 3.10 0.15
C TYR A 81 5.60 2.75 -0.35
N GLY A 82 4.56 3.17 0.37
CA GLY A 82 3.18 2.90 -0.02
C GLY A 82 2.84 3.50 -1.38
N HIS A 83 3.29 4.72 -1.69
CA HIS A 83 3.01 5.36 -2.98
C HIS A 83 3.89 4.82 -4.10
N PHE A 84 5.14 4.43 -3.79
CA PHE A 84 6.03 3.76 -4.73
C PHE A 84 5.40 2.50 -5.34
N LEU A 85 4.72 1.68 -4.51
CA LEU A 85 4.07 0.44 -4.97
C LEU A 85 2.96 0.68 -6.01
N PHE A 86 2.20 1.76 -5.85
CA PHE A 86 1.07 2.08 -6.75
C PHE A 86 1.49 2.97 -7.93
N GLY A 87 2.65 3.64 -7.83
CA GLY A 87 3.20 4.49 -8.89
C GLY A 87 4.24 3.76 -9.73
N THR A 88 5.49 3.81 -9.28
CA THR A 88 6.66 3.31 -10.02
C THR A 88 6.66 1.80 -10.17
N PHE A 89 6.46 1.07 -9.07
CA PHE A 89 6.47 -0.39 -9.10
C PHE A 89 5.41 -0.95 -10.05
N ALA A 90 4.21 -0.35 -10.07
CA ALA A 90 3.13 -0.72 -10.97
C ALA A 90 3.48 -0.59 -12.47
N ARG A 91 4.60 0.04 -12.84
CA ARG A 91 5.05 0.20 -14.24
C ARG A 91 6.28 -0.65 -14.58
N LEU A 92 6.82 -1.43 -13.64
CA LEU A 92 7.98 -2.29 -13.89
C LEU A 92 7.64 -3.65 -14.53
N TRP A 93 6.35 -3.98 -14.66
CA TRP A 93 5.91 -5.27 -15.19
C TRP A 93 6.46 -5.64 -16.58
N PRO A 94 6.76 -4.72 -17.53
CA PRO A 94 7.36 -5.09 -18.80
C PRO A 94 8.76 -5.70 -18.65
N LEU A 95 9.46 -5.43 -17.54
CA LEU A 95 10.78 -5.97 -17.27
C LEU A 95 10.77 -7.49 -17.03
N LEU A 96 9.61 -8.07 -16.69
CA LEU A 96 9.47 -9.52 -16.49
C LEU A 96 9.73 -10.32 -17.75
N THR A 97 9.45 -9.73 -18.91
CA THR A 97 9.58 -10.37 -20.23
C THR A 97 10.44 -9.53 -21.16
N TRP A 98 11.29 -8.66 -20.60
CA TRP A 98 12.13 -7.78 -21.40
C TRP A 98 13.19 -8.60 -22.14
N ASP A 99 13.27 -8.38 -23.46
CA ASP A 99 14.25 -9.02 -24.32
C ASP A 99 15.12 -7.94 -24.98
N GLY A 100 16.42 -8.20 -25.05
CA GLY A 100 17.44 -7.27 -25.55
C GLY A 100 18.14 -6.43 -24.47
N PRO A 101 18.82 -5.34 -24.85
CA PRO A 101 19.58 -4.50 -23.93
C PRO A 101 18.69 -3.92 -22.83
N LYS A 102 19.20 -3.86 -21.60
CA LYS A 102 18.48 -3.29 -20.45
C LYS A 102 18.04 -1.85 -20.75
N PRO A 103 16.77 -1.49 -20.50
CA PRO A 103 16.31 -0.14 -20.73
C PRO A 103 16.79 0.80 -19.63
N ARG A 104 16.91 2.08 -19.96
CA ARG A 104 16.92 3.16 -18.99
C ARG A 104 15.53 3.30 -18.38
N LEU A 105 15.45 3.51 -17.07
CA LEU A 105 14.18 3.71 -16.36
C LEU A 105 13.92 5.21 -16.22
N LEU A 106 13.16 5.78 -17.16
CA LEU A 106 12.82 7.20 -17.14
C LEU A 106 11.76 7.47 -16.07
N CYS A 107 12.04 8.39 -15.15
CA CYS A 107 11.11 8.78 -14.10
C CYS A 107 11.05 10.29 -13.90
N HIS A 108 9.98 10.76 -13.28
CA HIS A 108 9.90 12.12 -12.75
C HIS A 108 10.23 12.12 -11.26
N PRO A 109 11.36 12.71 -10.84
CA PRO A 109 11.79 12.70 -9.45
C PRO A 109 10.97 13.70 -8.63
N LEU A 110 10.57 13.32 -7.41
CA LEU A 110 10.03 14.27 -6.45
C LEU A 110 11.14 14.81 -5.53
N GLY A 111 11.09 16.11 -5.27
CA GLY A 111 12.05 16.81 -4.40
C GLY A 111 13.22 17.47 -5.16
N PRO A 112 14.11 18.16 -4.42
CA PRO A 112 15.17 18.98 -5.02
C PRO A 112 16.20 18.15 -5.78
N PRO A 113 16.68 18.59 -6.97
CA PRO A 113 17.69 17.87 -7.76
C PRO A 113 18.98 17.53 -7.01
N GLU A 114 19.46 18.46 -6.17
CA GLU A 114 20.76 18.43 -5.50
C GLU A 114 20.93 17.32 -4.45
N ILE A 115 19.84 16.77 -3.93
CA ILE A 115 19.85 15.69 -2.92
C ILE A 115 19.19 14.40 -3.42
N ARG A 116 18.86 14.33 -4.72
CA ARG A 116 18.04 13.27 -5.29
C ARG A 116 18.72 11.91 -5.20
N ARG A 117 20.00 11.84 -5.57
CA ARG A 117 20.79 10.61 -5.57
C ARG A 117 20.94 10.07 -4.15
N GLU A 118 21.25 10.93 -3.20
CA GLU A 118 21.36 10.62 -1.77
C GLU A 118 20.01 10.15 -1.22
N THR A 119 18.93 10.83 -1.58
CA THR A 119 17.57 10.47 -1.18
C THR A 119 17.21 9.06 -1.66
N TRP A 120 17.50 8.74 -2.93
CA TRP A 120 17.23 7.40 -3.47
C TRP A 120 18.15 6.33 -2.91
N ALA A 121 19.42 6.64 -2.67
CA ALA A 121 20.36 5.74 -2.00
C ALA A 121 19.92 5.41 -0.57
N ALA A 122 19.18 6.31 0.08
CA ALA A 122 18.58 6.10 1.39
C ALA A 122 17.27 5.29 1.36
N LEU A 123 16.86 4.73 0.22
CA LEU A 123 15.66 3.88 0.08
C LEU A 123 16.05 2.40 -0.15
N PRO A 124 16.23 1.59 0.92
CA PRO A 124 16.59 0.18 0.77
C PRO A 124 15.64 -0.62 -0.12
N PHE A 125 14.33 -0.34 -0.05
CA PHE A 125 13.35 -1.04 -0.88
C PHE A 125 13.55 -0.78 -2.38
N LEU A 126 13.97 0.43 -2.77
CA LEU A 126 14.20 0.78 -4.17
C LEU A 126 15.40 -0.01 -4.70
N ILE A 127 16.48 -0.03 -3.94
CA ILE A 127 17.71 -0.77 -4.28
C ILE A 127 17.42 -2.27 -4.37
N GLU A 128 16.73 -2.84 -3.39
CA GLU A 128 16.37 -4.26 -3.38
C GLU A 128 15.50 -4.62 -4.58
N ILE A 129 14.51 -3.79 -4.94
CA ILE A 129 13.63 -4.02 -6.09
C ILE A 129 14.38 -3.90 -7.42
N LEU A 130 15.20 -2.87 -7.61
CA LEU A 130 15.99 -2.70 -8.85
C LEU A 130 16.98 -3.86 -9.04
N SER A 131 17.60 -4.34 -7.97
CA SER A 131 18.53 -5.47 -8.03
C SER A 131 17.89 -6.76 -8.53
N ARG A 132 16.56 -6.91 -8.40
CA ARG A 132 15.82 -8.06 -8.96
C ARG A 132 15.82 -8.10 -10.48
N PHE A 133 16.02 -6.95 -11.12
CA PHE A 133 16.15 -6.82 -12.57
C PHE A 133 17.62 -6.63 -13.00
N ASP A 134 18.57 -6.94 -12.10
CA ASP A 134 20.00 -6.66 -12.27
C ASP A 134 20.26 -5.18 -12.60
N MET A 135 19.45 -4.27 -12.03
CA MET A 135 19.55 -2.82 -12.22
C MET A 135 20.05 -2.12 -10.96
N THR A 136 20.63 -0.94 -11.14
CA THR A 136 21.09 -0.06 -10.06
C THR A 136 20.44 1.32 -10.16
N LEU A 137 20.73 2.22 -9.22
CA LEU A 137 20.31 3.62 -9.30
C LEU A 137 20.88 4.32 -10.54
N ASP A 138 21.96 3.82 -11.12
CA ASP A 138 22.52 4.37 -12.34
C ASP A 138 21.62 4.12 -13.53
N ASP A 139 20.74 3.11 -13.52
CA ASP A 139 19.77 2.83 -14.59
C ASP A 139 18.57 3.77 -14.60
N LEU A 140 18.33 4.49 -13.49
CA LEU A 140 17.33 5.55 -13.41
C LEU A 140 17.77 6.73 -14.28
N ALA A 141 16.88 7.20 -15.15
CA ALA A 141 17.10 8.35 -16.02
C ALA A 141 16.17 9.51 -15.62
N THR A 142 16.76 10.69 -15.46
CA THR A 142 16.07 11.97 -15.25
C THR A 142 16.84 13.04 -15.97
N PHE A 143 16.16 14.10 -16.40
CA PHE A 143 16.78 15.25 -17.03
C PHE A 143 16.43 16.54 -16.28
N GLU A 144 17.32 17.52 -16.32
CA GLU A 144 17.11 18.84 -15.71
C GLU A 144 16.63 19.88 -16.73
N ARG A 145 16.68 19.54 -18.03
CA ARG A 145 16.21 20.35 -19.14
C ARG A 145 15.16 19.60 -19.94
N PRO A 146 14.32 20.31 -20.73
CA PRO A 146 13.44 19.68 -21.69
C PRO A 146 14.24 18.83 -22.69
N THR A 147 14.00 17.52 -22.68
CA THR A 147 14.82 16.54 -23.40
C THR A 147 13.96 15.68 -24.31
N ARG A 148 14.39 15.53 -25.57
CA ARG A 148 13.80 14.56 -26.50
C ARG A 148 14.27 13.15 -26.16
N ILE A 149 13.32 12.22 -26.06
CA ILE A 149 13.56 10.79 -25.90
C ILE A 149 13.24 10.12 -27.25
N PRO A 150 14.26 9.65 -28.00
CA PRO A 150 14.06 9.14 -29.37
C PRO A 150 13.02 8.02 -29.43
N ARG A 151 13.07 7.10 -28.47
CA ARG A 151 12.12 5.98 -28.37
C ARG A 151 11.80 5.65 -26.93
N LEU A 152 10.55 5.87 -26.55
CA LEU A 152 10.05 5.67 -25.19
C LEU A 152 8.95 4.61 -25.17
N MET A 153 9.11 3.60 -24.30
CA MET A 153 8.02 2.70 -23.94
C MET A 153 7.28 3.25 -22.72
N VAL A 154 5.97 3.42 -22.83
CA VAL A 154 5.08 3.90 -21.78
C VAL A 154 4.09 2.80 -21.43
N PRO A 155 4.35 2.01 -20.37
CA PRO A 155 3.42 1.01 -19.88
C PRO A 155 2.30 1.66 -19.07
N GLY A 156 1.08 1.16 -19.26
CA GLY A 156 -0.02 1.39 -18.33
C GLY A 156 0.30 0.75 -16.97
N PRO A 157 -0.20 1.31 -15.86
CA PRO A 157 0.05 0.76 -14.54
C PRO A 157 -0.66 -0.59 -14.38
N SER A 158 0.02 -1.56 -13.78
CA SER A 158 -0.55 -2.86 -13.41
C SER A 158 -1.41 -2.81 -12.15
N LEU A 159 -1.42 -1.69 -11.43
CA LEU A 159 -2.25 -1.41 -10.27
C LEU A 159 -2.60 0.08 -10.26
N ARG A 160 -3.86 0.40 -10.01
CA ARG A 160 -4.32 1.78 -9.78
C ARG A 160 -5.00 1.88 -8.43
N GLU A 161 -4.57 2.87 -7.66
CA GLU A 161 -5.08 3.12 -6.32
C GLU A 161 -6.61 3.24 -6.33
N GLN A 162 -7.26 2.51 -5.42
CA GLN A 162 -8.70 2.52 -5.19
C GLN A 162 -9.54 2.24 -6.45
N ASP A 163 -9.00 1.55 -7.45
CA ASP A 163 -9.68 1.29 -8.72
C ASP A 163 -9.54 -0.18 -9.16
N PHE A 164 -8.35 -0.57 -9.63
CA PHE A 164 -8.13 -1.88 -10.24
C PHE A 164 -6.73 -2.45 -10.01
N VAL A 165 -6.58 -3.76 -10.20
CA VAL A 165 -5.32 -4.48 -10.27
C VAL A 165 -5.30 -5.49 -11.42
N HIS A 166 -4.14 -5.66 -12.05
CA HIS A 166 -3.89 -6.67 -13.07
C HIS A 166 -3.11 -7.87 -12.50
N ASP A 167 -3.37 -9.07 -12.99
CA ASP A 167 -2.65 -10.31 -12.57
C ASP A 167 -1.13 -10.21 -12.70
N VAL A 168 -0.65 -9.48 -13.71
CA VAL A 168 0.79 -9.24 -13.91
C VAL A 168 1.43 -8.50 -12.72
N HIS A 169 0.67 -7.73 -11.94
CA HIS A 169 1.17 -7.09 -10.72
C HIS A 169 1.51 -8.14 -9.65
N GLY A 170 0.68 -9.17 -9.50
CA GLY A 170 0.97 -10.29 -8.59
C GLY A 170 2.17 -11.11 -9.07
N THR A 171 2.31 -11.30 -10.38
CA THR A 171 3.49 -11.94 -10.99
C THR A 171 4.76 -11.13 -10.71
N LEU A 172 4.70 -9.82 -10.89
CA LEU A 172 5.78 -8.89 -10.60
C LEU A 172 6.20 -8.91 -9.13
N ALA A 173 5.23 -8.81 -8.22
CA ALA A 173 5.47 -8.88 -6.78
C ALA A 173 6.10 -10.21 -6.36
N ARG A 174 5.61 -11.32 -6.90
CA ARG A 174 6.18 -12.65 -6.65
C ARG A 174 7.61 -12.77 -7.16
N PHE A 175 7.89 -12.31 -8.38
CA PHE A 175 9.25 -12.31 -8.94
C PHE A 175 10.25 -11.55 -8.05
N VAL A 176 9.81 -10.41 -7.50
CA VAL A 176 10.64 -9.61 -6.59
C VAL A 176 10.79 -10.29 -5.23
N GLY A 177 9.70 -10.78 -4.65
CA GLY A 177 9.66 -11.27 -3.28
C GLY A 177 10.16 -12.70 -3.07
N GLN A 178 10.08 -13.56 -4.09
CA GLN A 178 10.40 -15.00 -4.00
C GLN A 178 11.76 -15.31 -3.35
N PRO A 179 12.86 -14.58 -3.62
CA PRO A 179 14.15 -14.87 -3.00
C PRO A 179 14.24 -14.52 -1.51
N PHE A 180 13.27 -13.78 -0.98
CA PHE A 180 13.29 -13.29 0.41
C PHE A 180 12.62 -14.25 1.39
N TRP A 181 12.07 -15.36 0.93
CA TRP A 181 11.45 -16.37 1.79
C TRP A 181 11.74 -17.79 1.30
N ASP A 182 11.74 -18.73 2.24
CA ASP A 182 11.96 -20.14 1.99
C ASP A 182 10.63 -20.89 2.18
N PRO A 183 10.13 -21.64 1.19
CA PRO A 183 8.94 -22.48 1.33
C PRO A 183 8.96 -23.38 2.59
N ALA A 184 10.13 -23.84 3.03
CA ALA A 184 10.28 -24.70 4.21
C ALA A 184 10.06 -23.98 5.54
N LEU A 185 10.17 -22.65 5.55
CA LEU A 185 9.99 -21.80 6.73
C LEU A 185 8.63 -21.10 6.75
N VAL A 186 7.79 -21.33 5.75
CA VAL A 186 6.47 -20.70 5.67
C VAL A 186 5.58 -21.18 6.80
N ASP A 187 5.00 -20.22 7.55
CA ASP A 187 4.11 -20.46 8.69
C ASP A 187 4.71 -21.31 9.82
N THR A 188 6.04 -21.47 9.87
CA THR A 188 6.71 -22.25 10.94
C THR A 188 6.72 -21.52 12.28
N GLU A 189 6.65 -20.18 12.28
CA GLU A 189 6.56 -19.40 13.51
C GLU A 189 5.09 -19.22 13.92
N SER A 190 4.69 -19.96 14.96
CA SER A 190 3.33 -19.96 15.51
C SER A 190 3.02 -18.70 16.34
N ARG A 191 4.05 -18.03 16.87
CA ARG A 191 3.91 -16.81 17.66
C ARG A 191 3.49 -15.66 16.73
N PRO A 192 2.34 -15.01 16.98
CA PRO A 192 1.91 -13.88 16.17
C PRO A 192 2.89 -12.70 16.26
N VAL A 193 2.94 -11.89 15.22
CA VAL A 193 3.66 -10.62 15.21
C VAL A 193 2.68 -9.46 15.11
N TYR A 194 2.95 -8.34 15.78
CA TYR A 194 2.25 -7.08 15.61
C TYR A 194 3.19 -6.04 15.00
N LEU A 195 2.78 -5.49 13.85
CA LEU A 195 3.49 -4.44 13.13
C LEU A 195 3.13 -3.08 13.74
N SER A 196 3.97 -2.60 14.65
CA SER A 196 3.79 -1.36 15.39
C SER A 196 4.31 -0.16 14.61
N LYS A 197 3.66 0.99 14.82
CA LYS A 197 4.10 2.30 14.31
C LYS A 197 4.55 3.24 15.43
N THR A 198 4.77 2.76 16.66
CA THR A 198 5.11 3.65 17.78
C THR A 198 6.47 4.35 17.64
N ARG A 199 7.35 3.88 16.75
CA ARG A 199 8.64 4.53 16.44
C ARG A 199 8.61 5.35 15.16
N LEU A 200 7.48 5.39 14.46
CA LEU A 200 7.33 6.13 13.22
C LEU A 200 7.16 7.63 13.54
N GLY A 201 8.05 8.46 13.00
CA GLY A 201 8.00 9.92 13.22
C GLY A 201 6.98 10.64 12.35
N THR A 202 6.70 10.13 11.14
CA THR A 202 5.76 10.72 10.18
C THR A 202 5.02 9.65 9.37
N GLY A 203 3.80 9.95 8.93
CA GLY A 203 3.02 9.01 8.12
C GLY A 203 1.59 9.46 7.86
N ILE A 204 0.74 8.57 7.36
CA ILE A 204 -0.65 8.93 7.06
C ILE A 204 -1.50 8.97 8.35
N SER A 205 -1.40 7.94 9.20
CA SER A 205 -2.19 7.84 10.42
C SER A 205 -1.32 7.54 11.64
N ARG A 206 -1.76 7.94 12.84
CA ARG A 206 -1.14 7.52 14.11
C ARG A 206 -2.18 7.04 15.10
N LEU A 207 -1.90 5.91 15.76
CA LEU A 207 -2.71 5.44 16.89
C LEU A 207 -2.10 5.96 18.19
N ARG A 208 -2.70 6.98 18.81
CA ARG A 208 -2.14 7.72 19.95
C ARG A 208 -1.76 6.83 21.13
N ASN A 209 -2.61 5.87 21.45
CA ASN A 209 -2.44 4.94 22.58
C ASN A 209 -1.99 3.53 22.13
N GLU A 210 -1.26 3.43 21.01
CA GLU A 210 -0.72 2.17 20.49
C GLU A 210 0.26 1.50 21.46
N GLN A 211 1.00 2.27 22.27
CA GLN A 211 1.94 1.72 23.25
C GLN A 211 1.23 0.80 24.27
N VAL A 212 0.05 1.21 24.77
CA VAL A 212 -0.75 0.40 25.70
C VAL A 212 -1.27 -0.87 25.02
N LEU A 213 -1.65 -0.78 23.74
CA LEU A 213 -2.03 -1.93 22.92
C LEU A 213 -0.85 -2.90 22.76
N CYS A 214 0.34 -2.40 22.43
CA CYS A 214 1.56 -3.19 22.27
C CYS A 214 1.92 -3.96 23.54
N GLU A 215 1.93 -3.29 24.69
CA GLU A 215 2.22 -3.92 25.99
C GLU A 215 1.21 -5.04 26.33
N ALA A 216 -0.06 -4.83 26.02
CA ALA A 216 -1.10 -5.84 26.23
C ALA A 216 -0.96 -7.03 25.27
N LEU A 217 -0.60 -6.79 24.00
CA LEU A 217 -0.32 -7.84 23.01
C LEU A 217 0.94 -8.63 23.37
N GLU A 218 2.01 -7.96 23.79
CA GLU A 218 3.27 -8.59 24.20
C GLU A 218 3.07 -9.53 25.39
N ARG A 219 2.33 -9.09 26.42
CA ARG A 219 1.91 -9.97 27.55
C ARG A 219 1.09 -11.17 27.09
N GLY A 220 0.37 -11.03 25.97
CA GLY A 220 -0.40 -12.10 25.33
C GLY A 220 0.42 -13.02 24.42
N GLY A 221 1.76 -12.87 24.40
CA GLY A 221 2.66 -13.71 23.60
C GLY A 221 2.80 -13.25 22.16
N VAL A 222 2.59 -11.97 21.84
CA VAL A 222 2.83 -11.41 20.49
C VAL A 222 4.23 -10.79 20.43
N ASP A 223 4.92 -10.93 19.31
CA ASP A 223 6.15 -10.18 19.05
C ASP A 223 5.82 -8.79 18.50
N ILE A 224 6.43 -7.73 19.05
CA ILE A 224 6.26 -6.37 18.56
C ILE A 224 7.42 -6.02 17.62
N VAL A 225 7.09 -5.67 16.37
CA VAL A 225 8.07 -5.36 15.32
C VAL A 225 7.75 -4.00 14.72
N TYR A 226 8.79 -3.26 14.33
CA TYR A 226 8.72 -1.92 13.75
C TYR A 226 9.09 -2.00 12.26
N PRO A 227 8.13 -2.01 11.33
CA PRO A 227 8.40 -2.20 9.90
C PRO A 227 9.37 -1.17 9.32
N GLU A 228 9.36 0.06 9.82
CA GLU A 228 10.24 1.16 9.42
C GLU A 228 11.73 0.90 9.72
N SER A 229 12.06 -0.02 10.62
CA SER A 229 13.44 -0.42 10.88
C SER A 229 13.88 -1.63 10.05
N LEU A 230 13.02 -2.17 9.19
CA LEU A 230 13.30 -3.35 8.38
C LEU A 230 13.53 -2.97 6.92
N ARG A 231 14.44 -3.68 6.26
CA ARG A 231 14.51 -3.72 4.79
C ARG A 231 13.31 -4.48 4.23
N LEU A 232 13.00 -4.29 2.95
CA LEU A 232 11.90 -5.00 2.30
C LEU A 232 12.12 -6.52 2.40
N SER A 233 13.33 -6.99 2.11
CA SER A 233 13.69 -8.41 2.25
C SER A 233 13.39 -8.99 3.64
N GLN A 234 13.71 -8.24 4.70
CA GLN A 234 13.48 -8.67 6.09
C GLN A 234 11.98 -8.67 6.44
N LEU A 235 11.23 -7.64 6.01
CA LEU A 235 9.80 -7.59 6.22
C LEU A 235 9.09 -8.73 5.48
N VAL A 236 9.45 -8.97 4.22
CA VAL A 236 8.89 -10.06 3.40
C VAL A 236 9.16 -11.43 4.03
N ARG A 237 10.38 -11.65 4.52
CA ARG A 237 10.74 -12.86 5.27
C ARG A 237 9.88 -13.02 6.52
N LEU A 238 9.82 -11.99 7.35
CA LEU A 238 9.02 -11.98 8.58
C LEU A 238 7.54 -12.30 8.29
N LEU A 239 6.93 -11.66 7.29
CA LEU A 239 5.54 -11.94 6.92
C LEU A 239 5.35 -13.38 6.41
N SER A 240 6.36 -13.97 5.79
CA SER A 240 6.30 -15.34 5.24
C SER A 240 6.47 -16.41 6.33
N GLU A 241 7.30 -16.17 7.33
CA GLU A 241 7.56 -17.16 8.39
C GLU A 241 6.45 -17.17 9.47
N ARG A 242 5.74 -16.05 9.64
CA ARG A 242 4.72 -15.87 10.67
C ARG A 242 3.37 -16.43 10.24
N ARG A 243 2.81 -17.32 11.06
CA ARG A 243 1.45 -17.85 10.87
C ARG A 243 0.35 -16.80 11.02
N MET A 244 0.59 -15.73 11.78
CA MET A 244 -0.38 -14.67 12.04
C MET A 244 0.31 -13.31 12.15
N VAL A 245 -0.17 -12.35 11.36
CA VAL A 245 0.29 -10.97 11.38
C VAL A 245 -0.84 -10.07 11.87
N LEU A 246 -0.53 -9.24 12.86
CA LEU A 246 -1.39 -8.23 13.45
C LEU A 246 -0.80 -6.85 13.15
N GLY A 247 -1.61 -5.79 13.22
CA GLY A 247 -1.11 -4.43 13.04
C GLY A 247 -2.22 -3.44 12.79
N THR A 248 -1.88 -2.16 12.71
CA THR A 248 -2.81 -1.17 12.15
C THR A 248 -2.80 -1.23 10.63
N ALA A 249 -3.97 -1.00 10.00
CA ALA A 249 -4.06 -0.93 8.55
C ALA A 249 -3.19 0.21 8.02
N GLY A 250 -2.14 -0.14 7.27
CA GLY A 250 -1.15 0.78 6.74
C GLY A 250 -0.22 0.12 5.73
N SER A 251 0.75 0.89 5.22
CA SER A 251 1.62 0.48 4.11
C SER A 251 2.44 -0.79 4.38
N ALA A 252 2.73 -1.12 5.64
CA ALA A 252 3.41 -2.36 5.99
C ALA A 252 2.64 -3.62 5.56
N PHE A 253 1.29 -3.58 5.53
CA PHE A 253 0.50 -4.71 5.03
C PHE A 253 0.58 -4.87 3.51
N HIS A 254 0.88 -3.81 2.75
CA HIS A 254 1.09 -3.94 1.31
C HIS A 254 2.29 -4.84 0.99
N ALA A 255 3.25 -4.98 1.91
CA ALA A 255 4.37 -5.90 1.74
C ALA A 255 3.95 -7.37 1.67
N ALA A 256 2.74 -7.72 2.11
CA ALA A 256 2.21 -9.07 2.01
C ALA A 256 2.08 -9.57 0.56
N VAL A 257 2.00 -8.68 -0.44
CA VAL A 257 1.97 -9.08 -1.85
C VAL A 257 3.28 -9.71 -2.33
N PHE A 258 4.40 -9.44 -1.64
CA PHE A 258 5.72 -10.00 -1.93
C PHE A 258 6.04 -11.27 -1.11
N ALA A 259 5.27 -11.51 -0.05
CA ALA A 259 5.48 -12.62 0.88
C ALA A 259 5.04 -13.96 0.27
N ALA A 260 5.31 -15.05 0.97
CA ALA A 260 4.72 -16.35 0.66
C ALA A 260 3.19 -16.24 0.49
N PRO A 261 2.55 -17.03 -0.38
CA PRO A 261 1.11 -16.95 -0.61
C PRO A 261 0.29 -17.29 0.64
N GLY A 262 -0.95 -16.81 0.70
CA GLY A 262 -1.91 -17.24 1.73
C GLY A 262 -1.68 -16.67 3.12
N ARG A 263 -0.97 -15.53 3.26
CA ARG A 263 -0.69 -14.91 4.57
C ARG A 263 -1.98 -14.63 5.35
N ARG A 264 -1.95 -14.80 6.68
CA ARG A 264 -3.07 -14.44 7.56
C ARG A 264 -2.80 -13.11 8.23
N ILE A 265 -3.67 -12.12 7.99
CA ILE A 265 -3.56 -10.77 8.56
C ILE A 265 -4.82 -10.45 9.35
N LEU A 266 -4.68 -9.93 10.57
CA LEU A 266 -5.74 -9.25 11.30
C LEU A 266 -5.36 -7.79 11.50
N GLY A 267 -6.05 -6.90 10.79
CA GLY A 267 -5.75 -5.49 10.75
C GLY A 267 -6.71 -4.64 11.57
N LEU A 268 -6.18 -3.73 12.37
CA LEU A 268 -6.94 -2.71 13.06
C LEU A 268 -7.02 -1.44 12.20
N ASN A 269 -8.20 -1.11 11.72
CA ASN A 269 -8.48 0.02 10.87
C ASN A 269 -9.11 1.16 11.67
N TRP A 270 -8.72 2.38 11.34
CA TRP A 270 -9.17 3.59 12.04
C TRP A 270 -10.67 3.89 11.80
N ALA A 271 -11.25 3.37 10.71
CA ALA A 271 -12.65 3.56 10.34
C ALA A 271 -13.38 2.25 10.01
N ALA A 272 -14.71 2.28 10.02
CA ALA A 272 -15.53 1.13 9.67
C ALA A 272 -15.46 0.74 8.17
N HIS A 273 -14.93 1.61 7.31
CA HIS A 273 -14.69 1.34 5.90
C HIS A 273 -13.19 1.09 5.64
N ILE A 274 -12.87 0.06 4.86
CA ILE A 274 -11.50 -0.27 4.48
C ILE A 274 -11.17 0.36 3.13
N ASN A 275 -9.94 0.85 2.97
CA ASN A 275 -9.46 1.32 1.66
C ASN A 275 -9.31 0.11 0.70
N ALA A 276 -9.82 0.24 -0.53
CA ALA A 276 -9.81 -0.82 -1.52
C ALA A 276 -8.41 -1.38 -1.86
N ASN A 277 -7.36 -0.58 -1.68
CA ASN A 277 -5.97 -0.97 -1.92
C ASN A 277 -5.54 -2.24 -1.17
N PHE A 278 -6.03 -2.40 0.07
CA PHE A 278 -5.74 -3.61 0.86
C PHE A 278 -6.31 -4.84 0.17
N LEU A 279 -7.59 -4.79 -0.21
CA LEU A 279 -8.29 -5.91 -0.85
C LEU A 279 -7.71 -6.24 -2.23
N LEU A 280 -7.31 -5.23 -3.01
CA LEU A 280 -6.65 -5.41 -4.30
C LEU A 280 -5.34 -6.20 -4.17
N LEU A 281 -4.49 -5.83 -3.21
CA LEU A 281 -3.20 -6.51 -3.00
C LEU A 281 -3.35 -7.86 -2.30
N ASP A 282 -4.32 -7.98 -1.39
CA ASP A 282 -4.61 -9.24 -0.71
C ASP A 282 -5.02 -10.32 -1.72
N ALA A 283 -5.84 -9.96 -2.71
CA ALA A 283 -6.30 -10.88 -3.75
C ALA A 283 -5.15 -11.49 -4.56
N LEU A 284 -4.12 -10.70 -4.90
CA LEU A 284 -2.99 -11.15 -5.71
C LEU A 284 -2.13 -12.23 -5.06
N ASN A 285 -2.00 -12.19 -3.72
CA ASN A 285 -1.22 -13.17 -2.98
C ASN A 285 -2.09 -14.23 -2.27
N GLY A 286 -3.41 -14.15 -2.45
CA GLY A 286 -4.37 -14.97 -1.70
C GLY A 286 -4.33 -14.70 -0.19
N THR A 287 -3.87 -13.52 0.22
CA THR A 287 -3.79 -13.11 1.62
C THR A 287 -5.19 -13.15 2.23
N GLN A 288 -5.31 -13.89 3.32
CA GLN A 288 -6.53 -13.96 4.10
C GLN A 288 -6.49 -12.80 5.11
N ALA A 289 -6.80 -11.60 4.65
CA ALA A 289 -6.84 -10.45 5.54
C ALA A 289 -8.21 -10.29 6.21
N ARG A 290 -8.16 -9.84 7.46
CA ARG A 290 -9.33 -9.61 8.29
C ARG A 290 -9.24 -8.24 8.99
N TYR A 291 -9.89 -7.22 8.43
CA TYR A 291 -9.86 -5.85 8.96
C TYR A 291 -11.02 -5.54 9.92
N TYR A 292 -10.72 -4.86 11.02
CA TYR A 292 -11.65 -4.48 12.08
C TYR A 292 -11.45 -3.03 12.51
N SER A 293 -12.52 -2.32 12.84
CA SER A 293 -12.48 -1.03 13.52
C SER A 293 -12.94 -1.16 14.97
N ALA A 294 -12.35 -0.38 15.88
CA ALA A 294 -12.83 -0.33 17.25
C ALA A 294 -14.07 0.55 17.38
N ILE A 295 -15.09 0.04 18.08
CA ILE A 295 -16.31 0.78 18.40
C ILE A 295 -15.95 1.88 19.40
N GLY A 296 -16.27 3.13 19.08
CA GLY A 296 -15.91 4.28 19.92
C GLY A 296 -14.49 4.78 19.72
N ALA A 297 -13.80 4.38 18.64
CA ALA A 297 -12.57 5.05 18.23
C ALA A 297 -12.85 6.51 17.85
N GLU A 298 -11.94 7.39 18.25
CA GLU A 298 -12.02 8.83 17.99
C GLU A 298 -10.86 9.27 17.10
N THR A 299 -11.13 10.15 16.14
CA THR A 299 -10.12 10.76 15.26
C THR A 299 -9.77 12.17 15.71
N GLY A 300 -8.54 12.60 15.50
CA GLY A 300 -8.11 13.98 15.73
C GLY A 300 -7.02 14.43 14.74
N GLU A 301 -6.32 15.50 15.11
CA GLU A 301 -5.22 16.08 14.32
C GLU A 301 -3.91 16.02 15.13
N GLU A 302 -2.81 15.65 14.49
CA GLU A 302 -1.48 15.57 15.10
C GLU A 302 -0.39 16.02 14.12
N ALA A 303 0.59 16.78 14.59
CA ALA A 303 1.71 17.23 13.77
C ALA A 303 2.52 16.04 13.23
N GLY A 304 2.86 16.07 11.93
CA GLY A 304 3.65 15.02 11.27
C GLY A 304 2.83 13.85 10.70
N PHE A 305 1.52 13.82 10.94
CA PHE A 305 0.59 12.84 10.38
C PHE A 305 -0.59 13.52 9.68
N HIS A 306 -1.25 12.84 8.72
CA HIS A 306 -2.45 13.40 8.08
C HIS A 306 -3.64 13.41 9.06
N PHE A 307 -3.71 12.42 9.95
CA PHE A 307 -4.65 12.38 11.07
C PHE A 307 -4.16 11.41 12.14
N ASP A 308 -4.74 11.50 13.33
CA ASP A 308 -4.52 10.53 14.39
C ASP A 308 -5.85 9.91 14.85
N TRP A 309 -5.76 8.88 15.68
CA TRP A 309 -6.93 8.25 16.29
C TRP A 309 -6.56 7.54 17.58
N SER A 310 -7.54 7.23 18.42
CA SER A 310 -7.35 6.50 19.68
C SER A 310 -8.38 5.41 19.87
N LEU A 311 -7.95 4.35 20.56
CA LEU A 311 -8.82 3.29 21.05
C LEU A 311 -9.47 3.70 22.38
N PRO A 312 -10.74 3.40 22.63
CA PRO A 312 -11.37 3.67 23.92
C PRO A 312 -10.81 2.78 25.04
N ASP A 313 -10.47 1.53 24.72
CA ASP A 313 -9.81 0.59 25.63
C ASP A 313 -8.79 -0.27 24.86
N PRO A 314 -7.52 0.18 24.79
CA PRO A 314 -6.46 -0.57 24.11
C PRO A 314 -6.24 -1.99 24.65
N THR A 315 -6.48 -2.20 25.95
CA THR A 315 -6.26 -3.51 26.58
C THR A 315 -7.35 -4.49 26.19
N ALA A 316 -8.62 -4.07 26.25
CA ALA A 316 -9.73 -4.90 25.79
C ALA A 316 -9.62 -5.21 24.29
N VAL A 317 -9.20 -4.24 23.48
CA VAL A 317 -8.94 -4.44 22.05
C VAL A 317 -7.82 -5.46 21.84
N ALA A 318 -6.70 -5.39 22.57
CA ALA A 318 -5.63 -6.38 22.49
C ALA A 318 -6.14 -7.81 22.76
N VAL A 319 -6.91 -7.96 23.85
CA VAL A 319 -7.48 -9.26 24.24
C VAL A 319 -8.42 -9.79 23.17
N GLU A 320 -9.26 -8.93 22.57
CA GLU A 320 -10.16 -9.33 21.50
C GLU A 320 -9.41 -9.67 20.20
N MET A 321 -8.39 -8.89 19.82
CA MET A 321 -7.52 -9.20 18.67
C MET A 321 -6.88 -10.58 18.82
N LEU A 322 -6.37 -10.91 20.01
CA LEU A 322 -5.79 -12.22 20.30
C LEU A 322 -6.82 -13.34 20.26
N ALA A 323 -8.01 -13.12 20.80
CA ALA A 323 -9.10 -14.10 20.72
C ALA A 323 -9.52 -14.36 19.26
N ARG A 324 -9.58 -13.31 18.43
CA ARG A 324 -9.89 -13.40 17.00
C ARG A 324 -8.77 -14.08 16.21
N ALA A 325 -7.51 -13.78 16.52
CA ALA A 325 -6.36 -14.43 15.92
C ALA A 325 -6.32 -15.93 16.21
N ARG A 326 -6.68 -16.36 17.42
CA ARG A 326 -6.80 -17.79 17.77
C ARG A 326 -7.97 -18.48 17.05
N ALA A 327 -9.08 -17.77 16.85
CA ALA A 327 -10.29 -18.27 16.19
C ALA A 327 -10.37 -17.88 14.70
N PHE A 328 -9.21 -17.69 14.05
CA PHE A 328 -9.12 -17.06 12.73
C PHE A 328 -9.99 -17.74 11.67
N ASP A 329 -9.94 -19.07 11.63
CA ASP A 329 -10.64 -19.89 10.63
C ASP A 329 -12.17 -19.85 10.79
N THR A 330 -12.68 -19.36 11.92
CA THR A 330 -14.12 -19.23 12.21
C THR A 330 -14.60 -17.78 12.28
N LEU A 331 -13.75 -16.81 11.90
CA LEU A 331 -14.08 -15.38 12.05
C LEU A 331 -15.29 -14.94 11.26
N ASP A 332 -15.50 -15.47 10.04
CA ASP A 332 -16.62 -15.04 9.22
C ASP A 332 -17.97 -15.41 9.85
N THR A 333 -18.07 -16.61 10.46
CA THR A 333 -19.24 -17.05 11.22
C THR A 333 -19.45 -16.19 12.46
N ARG A 334 -18.39 -16.01 13.26
CA ARG A 334 -18.43 -15.18 14.48
C ARG A 334 -18.87 -13.75 14.17
N ASP A 335 -18.32 -13.15 13.11
CA ASP A 335 -18.64 -11.79 12.70
C ASP A 335 -20.10 -11.68 12.23
N ALA A 336 -20.62 -12.70 11.52
CA ALA A 336 -22.01 -12.72 11.09
C ALA A 336 -22.99 -12.79 12.27
N GLU A 337 -22.68 -13.58 13.30
CA GLU A 337 -23.46 -13.67 14.53
C GLU A 337 -23.45 -12.33 15.31
N GLU A 338 -22.27 -11.74 15.50
CA GLU A 338 -22.12 -10.44 16.18
C GLU A 338 -22.86 -9.32 15.42
N ASP A 339 -22.77 -9.29 14.09
CA ASP A 339 -23.51 -8.34 13.26
C ASP A 339 -25.03 -8.57 13.30
N ALA A 340 -25.49 -9.82 13.39
CA ALA A 340 -26.89 -10.13 13.59
C ALA A 340 -27.41 -9.59 14.93
N VAL A 341 -26.67 -9.80 16.02
CA VAL A 341 -27.02 -9.27 17.36
C VAL A 341 -27.11 -7.74 17.34
N ARG A 342 -26.12 -7.06 16.72
CA ARG A 342 -26.12 -5.59 16.58
C ARG A 342 -27.35 -5.07 15.80
N ARG A 343 -27.71 -5.73 14.70
CA ARG A 343 -28.91 -5.38 13.92
C ARG A 343 -30.20 -5.53 14.74
N HIS A 344 -30.29 -6.54 15.59
CA HIS A 344 -31.44 -6.72 16.48
C HIS A 344 -31.47 -5.65 17.59
N ALA A 345 -30.34 -5.31 18.20
CA ALA A 345 -30.25 -4.26 19.21
C ALA A 345 -30.54 -2.85 18.66
N GLY A 346 -30.17 -2.57 17.41
CA GLY A 346 -30.43 -1.29 16.73
C GLY A 346 -31.86 -1.13 16.19
N ARG A 347 -32.67 -2.20 16.17
CA ARG A 347 -34.10 -2.12 15.79
C ARG A 347 -34.88 -1.50 16.95
N VAL A 348 -35.17 -0.20 16.84
CA VAL A 348 -36.17 0.48 17.69
C VAL A 348 -37.47 -0.31 17.63
N SER A 349 -37.93 -0.81 18.78
CA SER A 349 -39.15 -1.62 18.82
C SER A 349 -40.35 -0.82 18.28
N PRO A 350 -41.34 -1.46 17.63
CA PRO A 350 -42.54 -0.76 17.17
C PRO A 350 -43.21 0.06 18.28
N LEU A 351 -43.21 -0.46 19.51
CA LEU A 351 -43.73 0.22 20.70
C LEU A 351 -42.92 1.48 21.07
N GLN A 352 -41.60 1.47 20.87
CA GLN A 352 -40.75 2.65 21.07
C GLN A 352 -40.93 3.71 19.96
N ARG A 353 -41.34 3.31 18.74
CA ARG A 353 -41.72 4.27 17.68
C ARG A 353 -43.07 4.92 17.98
N VAL A 354 -44.07 4.14 18.40
CA VAL A 354 -45.38 4.65 18.83
C VAL A 354 -45.24 5.57 20.05
N GLY A 355 -44.42 5.20 21.03
CA GLY A 355 -44.16 6.04 22.21
C GLY A 355 -43.35 7.32 21.93
N ARG A 356 -42.63 7.42 20.81
CA ARG A 356 -42.01 8.68 20.35
C ARG A 356 -42.97 9.53 19.53
N TRP A 357 -43.91 8.91 18.83
CA TRP A 357 -44.96 9.60 18.08
C TRP A 357 -45.99 10.24 19.02
N LEU A 358 -46.45 9.53 20.05
CA LEU A 358 -47.38 10.06 21.06
C LEU A 358 -46.78 11.20 21.90
N ARG A 359 -45.46 11.18 22.15
CA ARG A 359 -44.75 12.25 22.87
C ARG A 359 -44.46 13.50 22.04
N ARG A 360 -44.79 13.51 20.74
CA ARG A 360 -44.68 14.68 19.85
C ARG A 360 -46.04 15.35 19.59
N GLN A 361 -47.12 14.84 20.20
CA GLN A 361 -48.50 15.35 20.04
C GLN A 361 -49.10 15.91 21.34
N ILE A 362 -48.28 16.05 22.39
CA ILE A 362 -48.54 16.79 23.62
C ILE A 362 -47.45 17.86 23.71
#